data_AF-A0A1H4N1U4-F1
#
_entry.id   AF-A0A1H4N1U4-F1
#
_cell.length_a   1.000
_cell.length_b   1.000
_cell.length_c   1.000
_cell.angle_alpha   90.00
_cell.angle_beta   90.00
_cell.angle_gamma   90.00
#
_symmetry.space_group_name_H-M   'P 1'
#
loop_
_entity.id
_entity.type
_entity.pdbx_description
1 polymer ?
#
loop_
_entity_poly.entity_id
_entity_poly.type
_entity_poly.pdbx_seq_one_letter_code
_entity_poly.pdbx_strand_id
1 'polypeptide(L)' 'MRTSILDAIEDPSRRTRAGIVCPSCGSAHVAQVLGDNGGVSYVCTACGHSWS' A
#
# COMPACT_ATOMS: atom_id res chain seq x y z
N MET A 1 -21.95 10.02 -26.42
CA MET A 1 -20.85 9.07 -26.10
C MET A 1 -19.71 9.90 -25.54
N ARG A 2 -19.50 9.89 -24.21
CA ARG A 2 -18.46 9.11 -23.49
C ARG A 2 -17.08 9.37 -24.13
N THR A 3 -16.14 10.05 -23.49
CA THR A 3 -15.62 9.75 -22.14
C THR A 3 -14.88 10.97 -21.56
N SER A 4 -15.09 11.22 -20.27
CA SER A 4 -14.51 12.33 -19.52
C SER A 4 -13.03 12.07 -19.27
N ILE A 5 -12.18 13.05 -19.59
CA ILE A 5 -10.73 13.04 -19.31
C ILE A 5 -10.40 12.89 -17.81
N LEU A 6 -11.41 13.05 -16.95
CA LEU A 6 -11.37 12.81 -15.50
C LEU A 6 -11.16 11.34 -15.12
N ASP A 7 -11.32 10.38 -16.05
CA ASP A 7 -10.99 8.96 -15.82
C ASP A 7 -9.54 8.61 -16.24
N ALA A 8 -8.83 9.49 -16.96
CA ALA A 8 -7.47 9.22 -17.43
C ALA A 8 -6.37 9.63 -16.43
N ILE A 9 -6.75 10.17 -15.27
CA ILE A 9 -5.89 10.25 -14.09
C ILE A 9 -6.01 8.98 -13.24
N GLU A 10 -6.18 7.81 -13.87
CA GLU A 10 -5.83 6.57 -13.19
C GLU A 10 -4.37 6.68 -12.77
N ASP A 11 -4.23 7.05 -11.51
CA ASP A 11 -2.98 7.30 -10.83
C ASP A 11 -2.02 6.15 -11.17
N PRO A 12 -0.80 6.42 -11.66
CA PRO A 12 0.17 5.37 -11.96
C PRO A 12 0.47 4.47 -10.74
N SER A 13 0.02 4.85 -9.54
CA SER A 13 -0.06 4.01 -8.34
C SER A 13 -0.99 2.79 -8.47
N ARG A 14 -1.86 2.67 -9.49
CA ARG A 14 -2.62 1.42 -9.72
C ARG A 14 -1.78 0.25 -10.22
N ARG A 15 -0.46 0.42 -10.42
CA ARG A 15 0.51 -0.68 -10.30
C ARG A 15 0.84 -1.00 -8.84
N THR A 16 -0.17 -1.00 -7.99
CA THR A 16 -0.16 -1.75 -6.74
C THR A 16 -0.02 -3.21 -7.11
N ARG A 17 1.22 -3.73 -7.18
CA ARG A 17 1.55 -5.14 -6.84
C ARG A 17 0.57 -5.50 -5.73
N ALA A 18 -0.39 -6.41 -5.91
CA ALA A 18 -1.47 -6.72 -4.95
C ALA A 18 -1.06 -6.35 -3.50
N GLY A 19 -1.40 -5.12 -3.12
CA GLY A 19 -0.52 -4.34 -2.26
C GLY A 19 -1.06 -4.34 -0.87
N ILE A 20 -0.21 -4.77 0.05
CA ILE A 20 -0.58 -4.83 1.44
C ILE A 20 -1.00 -3.43 1.92
N VAL A 21 -2.24 -3.32 2.38
CA VAL A 21 -2.79 -2.11 2.99
C VAL A 21 -2.76 -2.25 4.50
N CYS A 22 -2.64 -1.14 5.20
CA CYS A 22 -2.68 -1.14 6.66
C CYS A 22 -4.08 -1.57 7.14
N PRO A 23 -4.22 -2.65 7.94
CA PRO A 23 -5.51 -3.10 8.44
C PRO A 23 -6.14 -2.12 9.44
N SER A 24 -5.34 -1.21 10.03
CA SER A 24 -5.81 -0.26 11.02
C SER A 24 -6.39 1.03 10.42
N CYS A 25 -5.87 1.51 9.29
CA CYS A 25 -6.26 2.81 8.72
C CYS A 25 -6.56 2.79 7.22
N GLY A 26 -6.36 1.65 6.53
CA GLY A 26 -6.58 1.51 5.09
C GLY A 26 -5.52 2.15 4.19
N SER A 27 -4.47 2.76 4.76
CA SER A 27 -3.39 3.39 3.99
C SER A 27 -2.53 2.36 3.28
N ALA A 28 -2.13 2.66 2.04
CA ALA A 28 -1.18 1.86 1.26
C ALA A 28 0.30 2.17 1.61
N HIS A 29 0.55 3.12 2.50
CA HIS A 29 1.91 3.48 2.94
C HIS A 29 2.42 2.47 3.95
N VAL A 30 2.90 1.34 3.45
CA VAL A 30 3.42 0.22 4.25
C VAL A 30 4.86 -0.10 3.86
N ALA A 31 5.75 -0.09 4.84
CA ALA A 31 7.12 -0.56 4.72
C ALA A 31 7.19 -2.04 5.12
N GLN A 32 7.82 -2.85 4.27
CA GLN A 32 8.18 -4.22 4.61
C GLN A 32 9.56 -4.23 5.26
N VAL A 33 9.67 -4.82 6.44
CA VAL A 33 10.90 -5.02 7.19
C VAL A 33 11.23 -6.51 7.14
N LEU A 34 12.42 -6.85 6.64
CA LEU A 34 12.91 -8.23 6.65
C LEU A 34 13.72 -8.43 7.93
N GLY A 35 13.29 -9.36 8.78
CA GLY A 35 14.03 -9.74 9.97
C GLY A 35 15.20 -10.68 9.64
N ASP A 36 16.16 -10.78 10.56
CA ASP A 36 17.40 -11.55 10.36
C ASP A 36 17.17 -13.06 10.18
N ASN A 37 15.99 -13.56 10.60
CA ASN A 37 15.58 -14.97 10.45
C ASN A 37 14.78 -15.23 9.16
N GLY A 38 14.69 -14.26 8.24
CA GLY A 38 13.84 -14.34 7.04
C GLY A 38 12.35 -14.14 7.32
N GLY A 39 11.99 -13.75 8.54
CA GLY A 39 10.65 -13.29 8.87
C GLY A 39 10.34 -11.96 8.21
N VAL A 40 9.08 -11.76 7.83
CA VAL A 40 8.61 -10.48 7.29
C VAL A 40 7.80 -9.78 8.37
N SER A 41 8.07 -8.51 8.58
CA SER A 41 7.22 -7.60 9.34
C SER A 41 6.82 -6.44 8.45
N TYR A 42 5.72 -5.80 8.80
CA TYR A 42 5.14 -4.69 8.08
C TYR A 42 4.89 -3.54 9.05
N VAL A 43 5.19 -2.33 8.61
CA VAL A 43 4.96 -1.11 9.39
C VAL A 43 4.25 -0.10 8.50
N CYS A 44 3.09 0.38 8.94
CA CYS A 44 2.42 1.48 8.27
C CYS A 44 3.11 2.80 8.64
N THR A 45 3.69 3.48 7.66
CA THR A 45 4.37 4.77 7.86
C THR A 45 3.38 5.94 7.98
N ALA A 46 2.09 5.70 7.74
CA ALA A 46 1.04 6.71 7.91
C ALA A 46 0.47 6.76 9.34
N CYS A 47 0.25 5.61 10.00
CA CYS A 47 -0.35 5.56 11.33
C CYS A 47 0.51 4.89 12.42
N GLY A 48 1.66 4.29 12.04
CA GLY A 48 2.56 3.61 12.98
C GLY A 48 2.15 2.19 13.39
N HIS A 49 1.08 1.64 12.79
CA HIS A 49 0.67 0.26 13.07
C HIS A 49 1.69 -0.75 12.50
N SER A 50 2.12 -1.70 13.32
CA SER A 50 3.07 -2.77 12.95
C SER A 50 2.48 -4.15 13.14
N TRP A 51 2.75 -5.08 12.21
CA TRP A 51 2.33 -6.49 12.26
C TRP A 51 3.37 -7.40 11.59
N SER A 52 3.25 -8.71 11.77
CA SER A 52 4.10 -9.74 11.14
C SER A 52 3.26 -10.68 10.29
#